data_AF-A0A7Y3JIS8-F1
#
_entry.id   AF-A0A7Y3JIS8-F1
#
_cell.length_a   1.000
_cell.length_b   1.000
_cell.length_c   1.000
_cell.angle_alpha   90.00
_cell.angle_beta   90.00
_cell.angle_gamma   90.00
#
_symmetry.space_group_name_H-M   'P 1'
#
loop_
_entity.id
_entity.type
_entity.pdbx_description
1 polymer ?
#
loop_
_entity_poly.entity_id
_entity_poly.type
_entity_poly.pdbx_seq_one_letter_code
_entity_poly.pdbx_strand_id
1 'polypeptide(L)'
;MKTALVLFGHEKVAAPQVFLHPIEDTIYEEHGGRGLVVVADGKQALVGTVQAEEGGSPGTVEGAWSLNRGWVTLAEDYVKHDVYIMKIVHRLDAELVQRFGHNYALLRDIFSDREVD
;
A
#
# COMPACT_ATOMS: atom_id res chain seq x y z
N MET A 1 -1.21 -8.93 -15.65
CA MET A 1 0.16 -8.36 -15.76
C MET A 1 1.19 -9.29 -15.13
N LYS A 2 2.35 -9.51 -15.77
CA LYS A 2 3.50 -10.22 -15.16
C LYS A 2 4.49 -9.18 -14.61
N THR A 3 5.04 -9.40 -13.42
CA THR A 3 6.00 -8.47 -12.78
C THR A 3 7.25 -9.24 -12.37
N ALA A 4 8.42 -8.61 -12.53
CA ALA A 4 9.69 -9.09 -12.01
C ALA A 4 10.38 -7.92 -11.29
N LEU A 5 11.04 -8.22 -10.16
CA LEU A 5 11.80 -7.26 -9.37
C LEU A 5 13.21 -7.82 -9.14
N VAL A 6 14.23 -7.00 -9.36
CA VAL A 6 15.62 -7.34 -9.07
C VAL A 6 16.19 -6.27 -8.13
N LEU A 7 16.66 -6.69 -6.96
CA LEU A 7 17.38 -5.85 -6.01
C LEU A 7 18.86 -6.22 -6.06
N PHE A 8 19.74 -5.23 -6.21
CA PHE A 8 21.19 -5.41 -6.26
C PHE A 8 21.88 -4.46 -5.28
N GLY A 9 22.96 -4.91 -4.64
CA GLY A 9 23.70 -4.14 -3.63
C GLY A 9 24.51 -5.04 -2.69
N HIS A 10 25.46 -4.45 -1.96
CA HIS A 10 26.30 -5.18 -0.99
C HIS A 10 25.53 -5.63 0.26
N GLU A 11 24.38 -5.02 0.54
CA GLU A 11 23.49 -5.37 1.63
C GLU A 11 22.75 -6.67 1.32
N LYS A 12 22.91 -7.69 2.17
CA LYS A 12 22.02 -8.84 2.17
C LYS A 12 20.68 -8.38 2.71
N VAL A 13 19.70 -8.15 1.85
CA VAL A 13 18.30 -8.01 2.29
C VAL A 13 17.96 -9.32 3.02
N ALA A 14 17.99 -9.32 4.35
CA ALA A 14 17.44 -10.43 5.13
C ALA A 14 15.99 -10.56 4.68
N ALA A 15 15.59 -11.77 4.24
CA ALA A 15 14.36 -12.07 3.49
C ALA A 15 13.28 -11.00 3.73
N PRO A 16 12.91 -10.19 2.71
CA PRO A 16 12.03 -9.06 2.93
C PRO A 16 10.76 -9.56 3.58
N GLN A 17 10.36 -8.93 4.69
CA GLN A 17 9.08 -9.24 5.29
C GLN A 17 8.01 -8.72 4.33
N VAL A 18 7.43 -9.64 3.54
CA VAL A 18 6.38 -9.31 2.59
C VAL A 18 5.06 -9.25 3.36
N PHE A 19 4.43 -8.10 3.25
CA PHE A 19 3.15 -7.78 3.85
C PHE A 19 2.14 -7.68 2.70
N LEU A 20 1.35 -8.73 2.48
CA LEU A 20 0.23 -8.72 1.52
C LEU A 20 -0.98 -8.00 2.11
N HIS A 21 -1.40 -6.91 1.47
CA HIS A 21 -2.48 -6.07 1.98
C HIS A 21 -3.82 -6.85 2.02
N PRO A 22 -4.54 -6.95 3.16
CA PRO A 22 -5.75 -7.75 3.28
C PRO A 22 -6.93 -7.19 2.50
N ILE A 23 -6.82 -5.93 2.09
CA ILE A 23 -7.80 -5.19 1.28
C ILE A 23 -7.26 -4.96 -0.14
N GLU A 24 -6.37 -5.85 -0.62
CA GLU A 24 -5.68 -5.72 -1.91
C GLU A 24 -6.67 -5.46 -3.05
N ASP A 25 -7.81 -6.17 -3.08
CA ASP A 25 -8.82 -5.99 -4.13
C ASP A 25 -9.37 -4.56 -4.14
N THR A 26 -9.70 -3.99 -2.98
CA THR A 26 -10.27 -2.64 -2.92
C THR A 26 -9.24 -1.55 -3.19
N ILE A 27 -8.01 -1.69 -2.70
CA ILE A 27 -6.93 -0.72 -3.00
C ILE A 27 -6.53 -0.80 -4.48
N TYR A 28 -6.48 -2.00 -5.04
CA TYR A 28 -6.25 -2.22 -6.46
C TYR A 28 -7.39 -1.63 -7.31
N GLU A 29 -8.64 -1.77 -6.88
CA GLU A 29 -9.81 -1.17 -7.55
C GLU A 29 -9.85 0.36 -7.40
N GLU A 30 -9.49 0.91 -6.24
CA GLU A 30 -9.54 2.35 -5.93
C GLU A 30 -8.41 3.15 -6.59
N HIS A 31 -7.18 2.62 -6.57
CA HIS A 31 -6.01 3.31 -7.12
C HIS A 31 -5.58 2.80 -8.49
N GLY A 32 -5.98 1.58 -8.87
CA GLY A 32 -5.56 0.94 -10.11
C GLY A 32 -4.09 0.53 -10.10
N GLY A 33 -3.80 -0.68 -10.55
CA GLY A 33 -2.42 -1.12 -10.84
C GLY A 33 -1.61 -1.56 -9.61
N ARG A 34 -0.31 -1.80 -9.81
CA ARG A 34 0.60 -2.32 -8.78
C ARG A 34 1.50 -1.23 -8.26
N GLY A 35 1.37 -0.91 -6.97
CA GLY A 35 2.21 0.06 -6.27
C GLY A 35 3.56 -0.52 -5.83
N LEU A 36 4.58 0.34 -5.78
CA LEU A 36 5.86 0.09 -5.16
C LEU A 36 6.26 1.33 -4.35
N VAL A 37 6.49 1.14 -3.05
CA VAL A 37 7.05 2.16 -2.16
C VAL A 37 8.35 1.65 -1.57
N VAL A 38 9.42 2.42 -1.73
CA VAL A 38 10.74 2.14 -1.15
C VAL A 38 11.15 3.34 -0.32
N VAL A 39 11.44 3.14 0.95
CA VAL A 39 12.04 4.13 1.84
C VAL A 39 13.39 3.61 2.30
N ALA A 40 14.45 4.39 2.11
CA ALA A 40 15.80 4.03 2.55
C ALA A 40 16.28 5.02 3.62
N ASP A 41 16.65 4.46 4.78
CA ASP A 41 17.20 5.15 5.95
C ASP A 41 16.41 6.36 6.45
N GLY A 42 15.12 6.49 6.09
CA GLY A 42 14.31 7.69 6.37
C GLY A 42 14.86 8.96 5.70
N LYS A 43 15.63 8.83 4.61
CA LYS A 43 16.29 9.95 3.91
C LYS A 43 15.87 10.11 2.46
N GLN A 44 15.41 9.03 1.84
CA GLN A 44 15.03 9.01 0.44
C GLN A 44 13.87 8.05 0.22
N ALA A 45 12.97 8.42 -0.69
CA ALA A 45 11.83 7.59 -1.03
C ALA A 45 11.58 7.54 -2.53
N LEU A 46 11.18 6.37 -3.03
CA LEU A 46 10.68 6.10 -4.37
C LEU A 46 9.26 5.55 -4.23
N VAL A 47 8.31 6.16 -4.92
CA VAL A 47 6.92 5.70 -5.01
C VAL A 47 6.56 5.59 -6.48
N GLY A 48 5.91 4.51 -6.88
CA GLY A 48 5.35 4.40 -8.21
C GLY A 48 4.24 3.38 -8.31
N THR A 49 3.41 3.53 -9.34
CA THR A 49 2.28 2.68 -9.65
C THR A 49 2.36 2.29 -11.12
N VAL A 50 2.23 0.98 -11.39
CA VAL A 50 2.22 0.42 -12.74
C VAL A 50 0.82 -0.10 -13.03
N GLN A 51 0.13 0.53 -13.98
CA GLN A 51 -1.21 0.11 -14.41
C GLN A 51 -1.12 -0.79 -15.64
N ALA A 52 -1.97 -1.82 -15.67
CA ALA A 52 -2.05 -2.73 -16.80
C ALA A 52 -2.82 -2.09 -17.97
N GLU A 53 -2.63 -2.64 -19.17
CA GLU A 53 -3.53 -2.34 -20.29
C GLU A 53 -4.95 -2.78 -19.97
N GLU A 54 -5.91 -1.89 -20.21
CA GLU A 54 -7.34 -2.18 -20.03
C GLU A 54 -8.12 -1.60 -21.22
N GLY A 55 -9.06 -2.36 -21.78
CA GLY A 55 -9.93 -1.89 -22.86
C GLY A 55 -9.23 -1.47 -24.17
N GLY A 56 -7.98 -1.87 -24.39
CA GLY A 56 -7.20 -1.47 -25.58
C GLY A 56 -6.39 -0.17 -25.40
N SER A 57 -6.35 0.40 -24.20
CA SER A 57 -5.44 1.49 -23.85
C SER A 57 -4.06 0.96 -23.40
N PRO A 58 -2.96 1.62 -23.78
CA PRO A 58 -1.63 1.25 -23.28
C PRO A 58 -1.55 1.47 -21.77
N GLY A 59 -0.85 0.57 -21.07
CA GLY A 59 -0.63 0.70 -19.64
C GLY A 59 0.15 1.97 -19.31
N THR A 60 -0.10 2.53 -18.14
CA THR A 60 0.56 3.76 -17.66
C THR A 60 1.48 3.45 -16.50
N VAL A 61 2.48 4.31 -16.32
CA VAL A 61 3.35 4.30 -15.15
C VAL A 61 3.41 5.72 -14.61
N GLU A 62 3.15 5.85 -13.32
CA GLU A 62 3.32 7.09 -12.57
C GLU A 62 4.26 6.83 -11.40
N GLY A 63 5.09 7.81 -11.08
CA GLY A 63 5.99 7.68 -9.94
C GLY A 63 6.89 8.88 -9.75
N ALA A 64 7.45 8.96 -8.56
CA ALA A 64 8.38 10.00 -8.17
C ALA A 64 9.41 9.44 -7.18
N TRP A 65 10.60 10.04 -7.20
CA TRP A 65 11.57 9.89 -6.15
C TRP A 65 11.90 11.25 -5.57
N SER A 66 12.23 11.29 -4.28
CA SER A 66 12.63 12.54 -3.65
C SER A 66 13.49 12.33 -2.42
N LEU A 67 14.34 13.32 -2.14
CA LEU A 67 15.02 13.53 -0.87
C LEU A 67 14.31 14.58 0.00
N ASN A 68 13.21 15.16 -0.50
CA ASN A 68 12.44 16.14 0.26
C ASN A 68 11.91 15.49 1.54
N ARG A 69 12.19 16.10 2.69
CA ARG A 69 11.83 15.52 3.99
C ARG A 69 10.34 15.27 4.15
N GLY A 70 9.49 16.18 3.66
CA GLY A 70 8.03 16.00 3.70
C GLY A 70 7.58 14.79 2.88
N TRP A 71 8.13 14.63 1.67
CA TRP A 71 7.86 13.45 0.83
C TRP A 71 8.31 12.15 1.50
N VAL A 72 9.51 12.14 2.07
CA VAL A 72 10.07 10.95 2.74
C VAL A 72 9.24 10.59 3.97
N THR A 73 8.85 11.56 4.80
CA THR A 73 7.95 11.33 5.93
C THR A 73 6.62 10.73 5.49
N LEU A 74 5.99 11.28 4.45
CA LEU A 74 4.72 10.74 3.94
C LEU A 74 4.86 9.31 3.42
N ALA A 75 5.92 9.00 2.67
CA ALA A 75 6.17 7.65 2.18
C ALA A 75 6.45 6.66 3.32
N GLU A 76 7.18 7.08 4.35
CA GLU A 76 7.47 6.25 5.53
C GLU A 76 6.20 6.00 6.36
N ASP A 77 5.38 7.02 6.57
CA ASP A 77 4.12 6.91 7.31
C ASP A 77 3.10 6.07 6.55
N TYR A 78 3.08 6.15 5.22
CA TYR A 78 2.29 5.24 4.38
C TYR A 78 2.68 3.77 4.59
N VAL A 79 3.99 3.44 4.52
CA VAL A 79 4.48 2.06 4.78
C VAL A 79 4.12 1.59 6.20
N LYS A 80 4.27 2.47 7.20
CA LYS A 80 3.91 2.14 8.58
C LYS A 80 2.41 1.88 8.73
N HIS A 81 1.58 2.72 8.10
CA HIS A 81 0.12 2.61 8.15
C HIS A 81 -0.34 1.25 7.64
N ASP A 82 0.14 0.82 6.47
CA ASP A 82 -0.16 -0.49 5.92
C ASP A 82 0.27 -1.62 6.86
N VAL A 83 1.49 -1.56 7.41
CA VAL A 83 1.97 -2.56 8.37
C VAL A 83 1.08 -2.61 9.62
N TYR A 84 0.58 -1.48 10.11
CA TYR A 84 -0.33 -1.44 11.26
C TYR A 84 -1.67 -2.08 10.92
N ILE A 85 -2.32 -1.63 9.85
CA ILE A 85 -3.62 -2.15 9.40
C ILE A 85 -3.53 -3.65 9.18
N MET A 86 -2.46 -4.12 8.53
CA MET A 86 -2.24 -5.54 8.33
C MET A 86 -2.14 -6.33 9.63
N LYS A 87 -1.38 -5.82 10.60
CA LYS A 87 -1.26 -6.48 11.91
C LYS A 87 -2.57 -6.49 12.68
N ILE A 88 -3.37 -5.42 12.56
CA ILE A 88 -4.67 -5.28 13.22
C ILE A 88 -5.68 -6.23 12.57
N VAL A 89 -5.87 -6.14 11.25
CA VAL A 89 -6.78 -7.00 10.48
C VAL A 89 -6.48 -8.48 10.71
N HIS A 90 -5.22 -8.90 10.61
CA HIS A 90 -4.82 -10.29 10.86
C HIS A 90 -5.25 -10.81 12.25
N ARG A 91 -5.41 -9.92 13.25
CA ARG A 91 -5.76 -10.30 14.63
C ARG A 91 -7.22 -10.08 14.96
N LEU A 92 -7.86 -9.10 14.32
CA LEU A 92 -9.15 -8.55 14.74
C LEU A 92 -10.19 -8.53 13.60
N ASP A 93 -9.95 -9.25 12.49
CA ASP A 93 -10.82 -9.25 11.31
C ASP A 93 -12.32 -9.38 11.65
N ALA A 94 -12.70 -10.39 12.43
CA ALA A 94 -14.09 -10.63 12.78
C ALA A 94 -14.74 -9.44 13.51
N GLU A 95 -14.01 -8.85 14.48
CA GLU A 95 -14.47 -7.67 15.22
C GLU A 95 -14.60 -6.45 14.29
N LEU A 96 -13.63 -6.27 13.40
CA LEU A 96 -13.61 -5.16 12.46
C LEU A 96 -14.73 -5.27 11.43
N VAL A 97 -15.01 -6.46 10.90
CA VAL A 97 -16.13 -6.67 9.97
C VAL A 97 -17.46 -6.44 10.67
N GLN A 98 -17.60 -6.90 11.92
CA GLN A 98 -18.81 -6.68 12.71
C GLN A 98 -19.09 -5.20 12.93
N ARG A 99 -18.06 -4.42 13.26
CA ARG A 99 -18.19 -2.99 13.59
C ARG A 99 -18.19 -2.07 12.39
N PHE A 100 -17.45 -2.39 11.32
CA PHE A 100 -17.21 -1.46 10.21
C PHE A 100 -17.72 -1.97 8.86
N GLY A 101 -18.38 -3.13 8.86
CA GLY A 101 -18.93 -3.75 7.67
C GLY A 101 -17.89 -4.50 6.83
N HIS A 102 -18.37 -5.11 5.73
CA HIS A 102 -17.52 -5.83 4.80
C HIS A 102 -16.41 -4.93 4.23
N ASN A 103 -15.19 -5.47 4.11
CA ASN A 103 -13.98 -4.74 3.71
C ASN A 103 -13.73 -3.45 4.52
N TYR A 104 -14.24 -3.42 5.76
CA TYR A 104 -14.11 -2.31 6.69
C TYR A 104 -14.56 -0.97 6.08
N ALA A 105 -15.62 -0.99 5.26
CA ALA A 105 -16.03 0.17 4.45
C ALA A 105 -16.22 1.45 5.27
N LEU A 106 -16.79 1.36 6.48
CA LEU A 106 -16.96 2.53 7.36
C LEU A 106 -15.65 2.99 8.00
N LEU A 107 -14.72 2.06 8.28
CA LEU A 107 -13.39 2.39 8.81
C LEU A 107 -12.53 3.15 7.78
N ARG A 108 -12.77 2.92 6.49
CA ARG A 108 -12.05 3.56 5.38
C ARG A 108 -12.65 4.89 4.95
N ASP A 109 -13.78 5.29 5.53
CA ASP A 109 -14.37 6.60 5.25
C ASP A 109 -13.52 7.70 5.89
N ILE A 110 -12.76 8.41 5.07
CA ILE A 110 -11.90 9.50 5.55
C ILE A 110 -12.69 10.75 5.98
N PHE A 111 -14.02 10.77 5.78
CA PHE A 111 -14.89 11.91 6.08
C PHE A 111 -15.85 11.66 7.24
N SER A 112 -15.96 10.44 7.78
CA SER A 112 -16.79 10.13 8.95
C SER A 112 -16.22 9.02 9.83
N ASP A 113 -16.53 9.04 11.12
CA ASP A 113 -16.13 8.02 12.10
C ASP A 113 -17.39 7.36 12.69
N ARG A 114 -17.76 6.20 12.16
CA ARG A 114 -19.02 5.49 12.48
C ARG A 114 -18.85 3.97 12.43
N GLU A 115 -19.65 3.27 13.22
CA GLU A 115 -19.79 1.80 13.20
C GLU A 115 -21.14 1.40 12.55
N VAL A 116 -21.30 0.12 12.23
CA VAL A 116 -22.56 -0.50 11.82
C VAL A 116 -23.48 -0.54 13.04
N ASP A 117 -24.68 0.03 12.92
CA ASP A 117 -25.70 0.06 13.99
C ASP A 117 -26.16 -1.35 14.44
#